data_AF-A0A1Y4CU94-F1
#
_entry.id   AF-A0A1Y4CU94-F1
#
_cell.length_a   1.000
_cell.length_b   1.000
_cell.length_c   1.000
_cell.angle_alpha   90.00
_cell.angle_beta   90.00
_cell.angle_gamma   90.00
#
_symmetry.space_group_name_H-M   'P 1'
#
loop_
_entity.id
_entity.type
_entity.pdbx_description
1 polymer ?
#
loop_
_entity_poly.entity_id
_entity_poly.type
_entity_poly.pdbx_seq_one_letter_code
_entity_poly.pdbx_strand_id
1 'polypeptide(L)'
;MPKYHVRFLKGPNMTLRLYHEAIEEANSFEEVLTRHTDWPIQVAWDDRAATAWNPGTSMYYQEMWEAALVPDTAQLPLVGAWKQGSKE
;
A
#
# COMPACT_ATOMS: atom_id res chain seq x y z
N MET A 1 10.79 9.05 13.24
CA MET A 1 9.55 9.10 12.44
C MET A 1 9.08 7.67 12.22
N PRO A 2 7.76 7.41 12.18
CA PRO A 2 7.23 6.11 11.80
C PRO A 2 7.80 5.63 10.47
N LYS A 3 8.09 4.34 10.38
CA LYS A 3 8.51 3.67 9.15
C LYS A 3 7.37 2.82 8.62
N TYR A 4 7.07 2.96 7.35
CA TYR A 4 6.03 2.20 6.67
C TYR A 4 6.68 1.35 5.59
N HIS A 5 6.48 0.03 5.64
CA HIS A 5 6.76 -0.82 4.49
C HIS A 5 5.55 -0.77 3.58
N VAL A 6 5.73 -0.24 2.37
CA VAL A 6 4.63 -0.01 1.42
C VAL A 6 4.90 -0.72 0.11
N ARG A 7 3.86 -1.36 -0.42
CA ARG A 7 3.85 -2.00 -1.75
C ARG A 7 2.82 -1.29 -2.61
N PHE A 8 3.28 -0.77 -3.74
CA PHE A 8 2.49 -0.01 -4.70
C PHE A 8 2.18 -0.92 -5.87
N LEU A 9 0.90 -1.17 -6.11
CA LEU A 9 0.41 -1.95 -7.23
C LEU A 9 -0.39 -1.06 -8.17
N LYS A 10 -0.25 -1.27 -9.48
CA LYS A 10 -1.07 -0.56 -10.46
C LYS A 10 -1.38 -1.41 -11.67
N GLY A 11 -2.45 -1.05 -12.36
CA GLY A 11 -2.84 -1.68 -13.62
C GLY A 11 -4.36 -1.79 -13.78
N PRO A 12 -4.79 -2.42 -14.88
CA PRO A 12 -6.20 -2.78 -15.06
C PRO A 12 -6.66 -3.76 -13.98
N ASN A 13 -7.94 -3.70 -13.61
CA ASN A 13 -8.60 -4.60 -12.67
C ASN A 13 -8.28 -6.05 -13.01
N MET A 14 -8.03 -6.85 -11.98
CA MET A 14 -7.59 -8.26 -12.08
C MET A 14 -6.18 -8.48 -12.67
N THR A 15 -5.47 -7.43 -13.07
CA THR A 15 -4.11 -7.51 -13.66
C THR A 15 -3.11 -6.56 -13.01
N LEU A 16 -3.35 -6.22 -11.73
CA LEU A 16 -2.45 -5.41 -10.93
C LEU A 16 -1.05 -6.01 -10.88
N ARG A 17 -0.03 -5.16 -11.04
CA ARG A 17 1.37 -5.55 -10.91
C ARG A 17 2.04 -4.67 -9.87
N LEU A 18 2.97 -5.29 -9.11
CA LEU A 18 3.87 -4.55 -8.23
C LEU A 18 4.67 -3.56 -9.08
N TYR A 19 4.53 -2.28 -8.77
CA TYR A 19 5.24 -1.19 -9.41
C TYR A 19 6.38 -0.67 -8.54
N HIS A 20 6.17 -0.58 -7.24
CA HIS A 20 7.16 -0.10 -6.29
C HIS A 20 7.01 -0.80 -4.94
N GLU A 21 8.12 -0.98 -4.24
CA GLU A 21 8.16 -1.52 -2.88
C GLU A 21 9.32 -0.85 -2.14
N ALA A 22 9.03 -0.25 -0.99
CA ALA A 22 10.02 0.44 -0.19
C ALA A 22 9.61 0.54 1.28
N ILE A 23 10.57 0.91 2.12
CA ILE A 23 10.32 1.38 3.48
C ILE A 23 10.45 2.90 3.46
N GLU A 24 9.41 3.59 3.85
CA GLU A 24 9.36 5.05 3.85
C GLU A 24 9.12 5.62 5.24
N GLU A 25 9.80 6.72 5.55
CA GLU A 25 9.54 7.51 6.74
C GLU A 25 8.52 8.62 6.41
N ALA A 26 7.49 8.72 7.24
CA ALA A 26 6.42 9.71 7.11
C ALA A 26 5.70 9.90 8.44
N ASN A 27 4.97 11.01 8.58
CA ASN A 27 4.17 11.30 9.77
C ASN A 27 2.85 10.53 9.78
N SER A 28 2.38 10.09 8.62
CA SER A 28 1.18 9.28 8.46
C SER A 28 1.27 8.35 7.24
N PHE A 29 0.40 7.35 7.20
CA PHE A 29 0.27 6.47 6.04
C PHE A 29 -0.20 7.24 4.80
N GLU A 30 -1.16 8.14 4.95
CA GLU A 30 -1.66 9.00 3.86
C GLU A 30 -0.57 9.89 3.25
N GLU A 31 0.37 10.38 4.06
CA GLU A 31 1.52 11.12 3.57
C GLU A 31 2.43 10.27 2.68
N VAL A 32 2.57 8.97 2.96
CA VAL A 32 3.30 8.06 2.06
C VAL A 32 2.54 7.90 0.75
N LEU A 33 1.23 7.63 0.81
CA LEU A 33 0.41 7.37 -0.38
C LEU A 33 0.39 8.56 -1.35
N THR A 34 0.23 9.79 -0.84
CA THR A 34 0.17 11.02 -1.65
C THR A 34 1.46 11.34 -2.41
N ARG A 35 2.60 10.71 -2.08
CA ARG A 35 3.84 10.84 -2.85
C ARG A 35 3.82 10.05 -4.16
N HIS A 36 2.94 9.05 -4.27
CA HIS A 36 2.92 8.10 -5.39
C HIS A 36 1.66 8.20 -6.25
N THR A 37 0.69 9.02 -5.86
CA THR A 37 -0.53 9.26 -6.63
C THR A 37 -1.07 10.65 -6.39
N ASP A 38 -1.61 11.25 -7.46
CA ASP A 38 -2.40 12.48 -7.40
C ASP A 38 -3.91 12.17 -7.40
N TRP A 39 -4.30 10.90 -7.39
CA TRP A 39 -5.70 10.49 -7.48
C TRP A 39 -6.36 10.45 -6.10
N PRO A 40 -7.70 10.58 -6.02
CA PRO A 40 -8.41 10.46 -4.76
C PRO A 40 -8.17 9.10 -4.09
N ILE A 41 -7.59 9.12 -2.90
CA ILE A 41 -7.25 7.93 -2.12
C ILE A 41 -8.44 7.53 -1.25
N GLN A 42 -8.75 6.24 -1.23
CA GLN A 42 -9.65 5.62 -0.27
C GLN A 42 -8.87 4.62 0.58
N VAL A 43 -8.73 4.93 1.87
CA VAL A 43 -8.05 4.06 2.84
C VAL A 43 -9.03 3.02 3.38
N ALA A 44 -8.58 1.79 3.54
CA ALA A 44 -9.34 0.72 4.18
C ALA A 44 -9.52 1.01 5.67
N TRP A 45 -10.59 0.51 6.25
CA TRP A 45 -10.93 0.75 7.66
C TRP A 45 -9.85 0.31 8.66
N ASP A 46 -9.02 -0.66 8.28
CA ASP A 46 -7.94 -1.20 9.13
C ASP A 46 -6.58 -0.51 8.90
N ASP A 47 -6.54 0.53 8.09
CA ASP A 47 -5.33 1.29 7.72
C ASP A 47 -4.19 0.45 7.12
N ARG A 48 -4.49 -0.77 6.61
CA ARG A 48 -3.49 -1.67 6.01
C ARG A 48 -3.45 -1.64 4.50
N ALA A 49 -4.50 -1.09 3.89
CA ALA A 49 -4.62 -1.01 2.45
C ALA A 49 -5.25 0.32 2.04
N ALA A 50 -4.98 0.72 0.81
CA ALA A 50 -5.67 1.83 0.18
C ALA A 50 -5.85 1.56 -1.32
N THR A 51 -6.78 2.29 -1.94
CA THR A 51 -6.99 2.26 -3.39
C THR A 51 -7.22 3.68 -3.91
N ALA A 52 -6.78 3.96 -5.13
CA ALA A 52 -7.18 5.15 -5.86
C ALA A 52 -7.63 4.77 -7.27
N TRP A 53 -8.72 5.40 -7.68
CA TRP A 53 -9.36 5.16 -8.95
C TRP A 53 -8.95 6.25 -9.93
N ASN A 54 -8.56 5.86 -11.15
CA ASN A 54 -8.23 6.83 -12.19
C ASN A 54 -9.44 7.74 -12.49
N PRO A 55 -9.36 9.05 -12.21
CA PRO A 55 -10.46 9.97 -12.46
C PRO A 55 -10.46 10.34 -13.95
N GLY A 56 -11.11 9.52 -14.77
CA GLY A 56 -11.60 9.93 -16.10
C GLY A 56 -10.97 9.24 -17.32
N THR A 57 -9.91 8.46 -17.19
CA THR A 57 -9.28 7.79 -18.36
C THR A 57 -9.69 6.33 -18.53
N SER A 58 -9.99 5.63 -17.43
CA SER A 58 -10.45 4.24 -17.46
C SER A 58 -11.10 3.85 -16.15
N MET A 59 -12.32 3.30 -16.19
CA MET A 59 -12.98 2.75 -14.98
C MET A 59 -12.32 1.47 -14.47
N TYR A 60 -11.44 0.86 -15.26
CA TYR A 60 -10.79 -0.40 -14.93
C TYR A 60 -9.36 -0.20 -14.47
N TYR A 61 -8.77 0.98 -14.58
CA TYR A 61 -7.40 1.22 -14.12
C TYR A 61 -7.43 1.74 -12.69
N GLN A 62 -6.73 1.04 -11.79
CA GLN A 62 -6.66 1.41 -10.38
C GLN A 62 -5.21 1.30 -9.87
N GLU A 63 -4.94 2.07 -8.83
CA GLU A 63 -3.73 1.96 -8.01
C GLU A 63 -4.14 1.40 -6.64
N MET A 64 -3.38 0.45 -6.13
CA MET A 64 -3.63 -0.20 -4.85
C MET A 64 -2.36 -0.26 -4.02
N TRP A 65 -2.53 -0.17 -2.71
CA TRP A 65 -1.41 -0.18 -1.77
C TRP A 65 -1.66 -1.17 -0.65
N GLU A 66 -0.60 -1.88 -0.28
CA GLU A 66 -0.51 -2.57 1.00
C GLU A 66 0.53 -1.84 1.84
N ALA A 67 0.23 -1.59 3.12
CA ALA A 67 1.18 -1.00 4.04
C ALA A 67 1.16 -1.66 5.41
N ALA A 68 2.36 -1.81 5.96
CA ALA A 68 2.58 -2.18 7.35
C ALA A 68 3.38 -1.08 8.04
N LEU A 69 2.92 -0.67 9.22
CA LEU A 69 3.80 0.02 10.17
C LEU A 69 4.91 -0.94 10.57
N VAL A 70 6.15 -0.50 10.43
CA VAL A 70 7.34 -1.25 10.84
C VAL A 70 7.56 -0.99 12.33
N PRO A 71 7.47 -2.00 13.21
CA PRO A 71 7.82 -1.82 14.61
C PRO A 71 9.28 -1.38 14.74
N ASP A 72 9.57 -0.49 15.69
CA ASP A 72 10.95 -0.01 15.96
C ASP A 72 11.93 -1.16 16.28
N THR A 73 11.40 -2.31 16.71
CA THR A 73 12.16 -3.53 17.06
C THR A 73 12.18 -4.59 15.97
N ALA A 74 11.45 -4.40 14.86
CA ALA A 74 11.30 -5.40 13.83
C ALA A 74 12.45 -5.34 12.81
N GLN A 75 13.28 -6.39 12.82
CA GLN A 75 14.07 -6.74 11.65
C GLN A 75 13.09 -7.33 10.63
N LEU A 76 12.70 -6.52 9.65
CA LEU A 76 11.63 -6.85 8.70
C LEU A 76 11.85 -8.22 8.07
N PRO A 77 10.86 -9.12 8.09
CA PRO A 77 10.92 -10.28 7.24
C PRO A 77 10.84 -9.79 5.79
N LEU A 78 11.85 -10.17 4.99
CA LEU A 78 11.87 -10.03 3.55
C LEU A 78 10.55 -10.58 2.98
N VAL A 79 9.86 -9.75 2.19
CA VAL A 79 8.80 -10.07 1.22
C VAL A 79 8.08 -11.42 1.45
N GLY A 80 6.83 -11.38 1.95
CA GLY A 80 5.95 -12.56 1.99
C GLY A 80 5.54 -13.07 3.37
N ALA A 81 5.90 -12.39 4.47
CA ALA A 81 5.45 -12.75 5.82
C ALA A 81 3.99 -12.37 6.14
N TRP A 82 3.23 -11.94 5.15
CA TRP A 82 1.77 -11.89 5.22
C TRP A 82 1.20 -13.31 5.05
N LYS A 83 1.61 -14.25 5.91
CA LYS A 83 0.77 -15.42 6.13
C LYS A 83 -0.36 -14.98 7.04
N GLN A 84 -1.48 -14.71 6.38
CA GLN A 84 -2.86 -14.88 6.84
C GLN A 84 -2.91 -15.77 8.08
N GLY A 85 -3.55 -15.26 9.12
CA GLY A 85 -3.59 -15.83 10.46
C GLY A 85 -3.60 -17.36 10.49
N SER A 86 -2.86 -17.91 11.45
CA SER A 86 -3.02 -19.29 11.87
C SER A 86 -4.51 -19.60 11.99
N LYS A 87 -5.02 -20.46 11.10
CA LYS A 87 -6.25 -21.17 11.38
C LYS A 87 -5.95 -22.04 12.59
N GLU A 88 -6.53 -21.69 13.73
CA GLU A 88 -6.83 -22.65 14.79
C GLU A 88 -7.77 -23.74 14.26
#